data_AF-A0A158NW11-F1
#
_entry.id   AF-A0A158NW11-F1
#
_cell.length_a   1.000
_cell.length_b   1.000
_cell.length_c   1.000
_cell.angle_alpha   90.00
_cell.angle_beta   90.00
_cell.angle_gamma   90.00
#
_symmetry.space_group_name_H-M   'P 1'
#
loop_
_entity.id
_entity.type
_entity.pdbx_description
1 polymer ?
#
loop_
_entity_poly.entity_id
_entity_poly.type
_entity_poly.pdbx_seq_one_letter_code
_entity_poly.pdbx_strand_id
1 'polypeptide(L)'
;MIGNHDIDMISICNNGQNRIWKNLKINDKDYVICFIKENESRKIFLTDLIEIWVETLTDETMFHKCQTMNPLLNLEVFDWKQMILDMLNDIPQYVHANVLEVTTYRIELRKDKDFVKLKFSLDLLKGTPQQFWESVIVPLCSSSMELIRRYKILLNLIKQKDEEIAEYKAEGAELIRKYIATKPFNEELFHTDAAGSTDFVNIFQSVIRFYNEITLLKSYTKLEVSSNNASINDPKIDGNVPLDSSKNDSIQKLRQDELNKQGPSKEEYKTNLSSKASLLEISSTSHTIRKKRNKKTLND
;
A
#
# COMPACT_ATOMS: atom_id res chain seq x y z
N MET A 1 37.16 -5.27 24.97
CA MET A 1 35.99 -4.38 25.13
C MET A 1 35.19 -4.47 23.86
N ILE A 2 33.93 -4.87 23.95
CA ILE A 2 33.05 -5.06 22.79
C ILE A 2 32.38 -3.73 22.50
N GLY A 3 32.58 -3.18 21.29
CA GLY A 3 31.89 -1.99 20.83
C GLY A 3 30.56 -2.38 20.20
N ASN A 4 29.46 -1.83 20.73
CA ASN A 4 28.13 -2.03 20.16
C ASN A 4 27.99 -1.22 18.86
N HIS A 5 28.16 -1.87 17.72
CA HIS A 5 27.73 -1.37 16.42
C HIS A 5 26.46 -2.09 15.98
N ASP A 6 25.32 -1.69 16.56
CA ASP A 6 23.97 -2.19 16.24
C ASP A 6 22.99 -1.02 16.02
N ILE A 7 23.39 -0.03 15.23
CA ILE A 7 22.50 0.96 14.61
C ILE A 7 23.00 1.25 13.20
N ASP A 8 22.51 0.48 12.23
CA ASP A 8 22.13 0.92 10.86
C ASP A 8 22.01 -0.29 9.91
N MET A 9 20.86 -0.98 9.98
CA MET A 9 20.44 -1.88 8.90
C MET A 9 18.94 -1.79 8.62
N ILE A 10 18.47 -0.57 8.30
CA ILE A 10 17.22 -0.37 7.58
C ILE A 10 17.51 0.43 6.31
N SER A 11 17.97 -0.29 5.28
CA SER A 11 18.01 0.24 3.92
C SER A 11 17.74 -0.87 2.91
N ILE A 12 17.22 -0.47 1.73
CA ILE A 12 16.97 -1.30 0.55
C ILE A 12 15.82 -2.32 0.67
N CYS A 13 14.59 -1.82 0.75
CA CYS A 13 13.44 -2.36 0.00
C CYS A 13 12.35 -1.30 -0.18
N ASN A 14 12.49 -0.44 -1.20
CA ASN A 14 11.44 0.49 -1.60
C ASN A 14 10.19 -0.28 -2.07
N ASN A 15 9.06 -0.06 -1.38
CA ASN A 15 7.69 -0.09 -1.91
C ASN A 15 6.63 0.22 -0.84
N GLY A 16 6.96 0.10 0.45
CA GLY A 16 6.07 0.44 1.57
C GLY A 16 6.28 1.87 2.10
N GLN A 17 6.03 2.90 1.28
CA GLN A 17 5.89 4.25 1.83
C GLN A 17 4.63 4.28 2.70
N ASN A 18 4.78 4.37 4.03
CA ASN A 18 3.63 4.49 4.92
C ASN A 18 3.01 5.90 4.78
N ARG A 19 2.11 6.07 3.81
CA ARG A 19 1.46 7.36 3.52
C ARG A 19 0.43 7.67 4.59
N ILE A 20 0.85 8.39 5.63
CA ILE A 20 -0.05 8.88 6.67
C ILE A 20 -0.59 10.23 6.24
N TRP A 21 -1.85 10.24 5.79
CA TRP A 21 -2.58 11.47 5.50
C TRP A 21 -3.26 11.98 6.77
N LYS A 22 -3.01 13.23 7.14
CA LYS A 22 -3.58 13.89 8.32
C LYS A 22 -4.53 15.02 7.90
N ASN A 23 -5.55 15.26 8.71
CA ASN A 23 -6.54 16.31 8.43
C ASN A 23 -5.94 17.68 8.70
N LEU A 24 -6.21 18.64 7.83
CA LEU A 24 -5.74 20.00 7.93
C LEU A 24 -6.84 20.96 7.49
N LYS A 25 -7.20 21.93 8.33
CA LYS A 25 -8.12 23.01 7.97
C LYS A 25 -7.36 24.24 7.49
N ILE A 26 -7.73 24.74 6.32
CA ILE A 26 -7.17 25.95 5.70
C ILE A 26 -8.37 26.79 5.27
N ASN A 27 -8.51 27.99 5.84
CA ASN A 27 -9.60 28.94 5.52
C ASN A 27 -10.99 28.28 5.50
N ASP A 28 -11.33 27.59 6.60
CA ASP A 28 -12.57 26.83 6.83
C ASP A 28 -12.88 25.70 5.83
N LYS A 29 -11.95 25.36 4.93
CA LYS A 29 -12.01 24.19 4.06
C LYS A 29 -11.19 23.03 4.62
N ASP A 30 -11.71 21.83 4.43
CA ASP A 30 -11.05 20.58 4.79
C ASP A 30 -10.06 20.14 3.71
N TYR A 31 -8.82 19.91 4.13
CA TYR A 31 -7.76 19.30 3.34
C TYR A 31 -7.20 18.08 4.07
N VAL A 32 -6.50 17.23 3.33
CA VAL A 32 -5.61 16.21 3.87
C VAL A 32 -4.19 16.44 3.39
N ILE A 33 -3.23 16.32 4.30
CA ILE A 33 -1.81 16.54 4.04
C ILE A 33 -1.00 15.28 4.39
N CYS A 34 0.00 14.96 3.58
CA CYS A 34 0.88 13.81 3.76
C CYS A 34 2.33 14.19 3.53
N PHE A 35 3.22 13.69 4.38
CA PHE A 35 4.66 13.79 4.26
C PHE A 35 5.25 12.41 3.95
N ILE A 36 6.15 12.33 2.98
CA ILE A 36 6.82 11.10 2.54
C ILE A 36 8.31 11.38 2.39
N LYS A 37 9.15 10.48 2.92
CA LYS A 37 10.58 10.43 2.61
C LYS A 37 10.81 9.50 1.41
N GLU A 38 11.42 10.00 0.35
CA GLU A 38 11.78 9.27 -0.87
C GLU A 38 13.28 9.38 -1.12
N ASN A 39 14.02 8.36 -0.72
CA ASN A 39 15.49 8.34 -0.74
C ASN A 39 16.06 9.55 0.04
N GLU A 40 16.73 10.47 -0.66
CA GLU A 40 17.29 11.74 -0.14
C GLU A 40 16.29 12.91 -0.19
N SER A 41 15.17 12.74 -0.91
CA SER A 41 14.13 13.74 -1.07
C SER A 41 12.98 13.56 -0.08
N ARG A 42 12.22 14.63 0.11
CA ARG A 42 11.05 14.70 0.98
C ARG A 42 9.90 15.30 0.20
N LYS A 43 8.85 14.53 -0.02
CA LYS A 43 7.66 15.00 -0.73
C LYS A 43 6.55 15.32 0.25
N ILE A 44 5.94 16.47 0.08
CA ILE A 44 4.73 16.88 0.81
C ILE A 44 3.61 16.99 -0.22
N PHE A 45 2.46 16.40 0.12
CA PHE A 45 1.25 16.42 -0.69
C PHE A 45 0.11 17.00 0.13
N LEU A 46 -0.62 17.96 -0.44
CA LEU A 46 -1.85 18.52 0.08
C LEU A 46 -2.96 18.26 -0.94
N THR A 47 -4.17 17.87 -0.51
CA THR A 47 -5.32 17.70 -1.41
C THR A 47 -6.64 17.95 -0.70
N ASP A 48 -7.62 18.47 -1.43
CA ASP A 48 -9.05 18.56 -1.05
C ASP A 48 -9.87 17.41 -1.68
N LEU A 49 -9.18 16.36 -2.14
CA LEU A 49 -9.74 15.23 -2.92
C LEU A 49 -10.26 15.61 -4.31
N ILE A 50 -10.04 16.85 -4.77
CA ILE A 50 -10.33 17.32 -6.14
C ILE A 50 -9.02 17.65 -6.86
N GLU A 51 -8.18 18.46 -6.23
CA GLU A 51 -6.88 18.89 -6.74
C GLU A 51 -5.75 18.45 -5.79
N ILE A 52 -4.50 18.52 -6.25
CA ILE A 52 -3.33 18.24 -5.43
C ILE A 52 -2.34 19.40 -5.52
N TRP A 53 -1.65 19.67 -4.42
CA TRP A 53 -0.49 20.55 -4.36
C TRP A 53 0.68 19.77 -3.79
N VAL A 54 1.86 19.95 -4.37
CA VAL A 54 3.04 19.14 -4.11
C VAL A 54 4.25 20.04 -3.91
N GLU A 55 5.08 19.68 -2.95
CA GLU A 55 6.42 20.22 -2.78
C GLU A 55 7.42 19.07 -2.66
N THR A 56 8.62 19.24 -3.22
CA THR A 56 9.74 18.32 -3.01
C THR A 56 10.90 19.10 -2.40
N LEU A 57 11.35 18.65 -1.23
CA LEU A 57 12.43 19.22 -0.45
C LEU A 57 13.64 18.29 -0.46
N THR A 58 14.84 18.84 -0.65
CA THR A 58 16.12 18.19 -0.36
C THR A 58 16.69 18.72 0.97
N ASP A 59 17.82 18.20 1.42
CA ASP A 59 18.51 18.74 2.59
C ASP A 59 18.99 20.18 2.36
N GLU A 60 19.45 20.51 1.16
CA GLU A 60 19.91 21.84 0.75
C GLU A 60 18.74 22.84 0.70
N THR A 61 17.61 22.47 0.09
CA THR A 61 16.46 23.38 0.02
C THR A 61 15.84 23.60 1.39
N MET A 62 15.83 22.56 2.26
CA MET A 62 15.43 22.72 3.66
C MET A 62 16.37 23.66 4.42
N PHE A 63 17.68 23.50 4.27
CA PHE A 63 18.66 24.35 4.93
C PHE A 63 18.50 25.82 4.51
N HIS A 64 18.44 26.09 3.21
CA HIS A 64 18.25 27.45 2.70
C HIS A 64 16.94 28.08 3.17
N LYS A 65 15.81 27.36 3.08
CA LYS A 65 14.53 27.84 3.64
C LYS A 65 14.60 28.14 5.14
N CYS A 66 15.19 27.23 5.91
CA CYS A 66 15.37 27.37 7.35
C CYS A 66 16.19 28.63 7.68
N GLN A 67 17.34 28.83 7.01
CA GLN A 67 18.21 29.98 7.19
C GLN A 67 17.51 31.29 6.80
N THR A 68 16.83 31.33 5.65
CA THR A 68 16.12 32.52 5.16
C THR A 68 14.97 32.94 6.09
N MET A 69 14.23 31.99 6.66
CA MET A 69 13.11 32.30 7.58
C MET A 69 13.55 32.63 9.01
N ASN A 70 14.77 32.24 9.40
CA ASN A 70 15.26 32.41 10.76
C ASN A 70 16.66 33.08 10.78
N PRO A 71 16.83 34.28 10.17
CA PRO A 71 18.15 34.91 9.98
C PRO A 71 18.86 35.30 11.29
N LEU A 72 18.16 35.25 12.43
CA LEU A 72 18.69 35.52 13.77
C LEU A 72 19.09 34.24 14.54
N LEU A 73 18.81 33.06 14.00
CA LEU A 73 19.21 31.78 14.62
C LEU A 73 20.53 31.30 14.04
N ASN A 74 21.50 30.99 14.89
CA ASN A 74 22.64 30.18 14.47
C ASN A 74 22.19 28.71 14.36
N LEU A 75 22.15 28.17 13.13
CA LEU A 75 21.73 26.79 12.88
C LEU A 75 22.77 25.74 13.31
N GLU A 76 23.99 26.15 13.68
CA GLU A 76 25.05 25.23 14.14
C GLU A 76 24.87 24.80 15.60
N VAL A 77 24.13 25.55 16.42
CA VAL A 77 24.04 25.30 17.88
C VAL A 77 22.87 24.39 18.28
N PHE A 78 22.08 23.91 17.33
CA PHE A 78 20.97 22.98 17.59
C PHE A 78 20.63 22.14 16.34
N ASP A 79 19.99 20.99 16.55
CA ASP A 79 19.54 20.14 15.44
C ASP A 79 18.25 20.68 14.79
N TRP A 80 18.44 21.71 13.95
CA TRP A 80 17.39 22.30 13.14
C TRP A 80 16.74 21.29 12.19
N LYS A 81 17.51 20.30 11.70
CA LYS A 81 17.06 19.32 10.73
C LYS A 81 16.05 18.37 11.36
N GLN A 82 16.35 17.85 12.55
CA GLN A 82 15.39 17.05 13.32
C GLN A 82 14.16 17.86 13.73
N MET A 83 14.33 19.14 14.13
CA MET A 83 13.18 20.00 14.44
C MET A 83 12.24 20.22 13.24
N ILE A 84 12.76 20.35 12.01
CA ILE A 84 11.92 20.37 10.80
C ILE A 84 11.31 19.00 10.52
N LEU A 85 12.06 17.90 10.64
CA LEU A 85 11.51 16.54 10.46
C LEU A 85 10.33 16.29 11.41
N ASP A 86 10.42 16.71 12.67
CA ASP A 86 9.31 16.63 13.62
C ASP A 86 8.10 17.45 13.15
N MET A 87 8.31 18.65 12.61
CA MET A 87 7.23 19.47 12.03
C MET A 87 6.59 18.82 10.81
N LEU A 88 7.38 18.19 9.93
CA LEU A 88 6.88 17.48 8.75
C LEU A 88 6.13 16.19 9.11
N ASN A 89 6.53 15.50 10.19
CA ASN A 89 5.85 14.31 10.70
C ASN A 89 4.47 14.62 11.30
N ASP A 90 4.23 15.85 11.77
CA ASP A 90 2.91 16.27 12.27
C ASP A 90 2.49 17.69 11.86
N ILE A 91 2.50 17.95 10.55
CA ILE A 91 2.23 19.29 10.00
C ILE A 91 1.02 19.99 10.66
N PRO A 92 -0.17 19.35 10.83
CA PRO A 92 -1.33 20.01 11.45
C PRO A 92 -1.11 20.52 12.87
N GLN A 93 -0.20 19.90 13.65
CA GLN A 93 0.16 20.36 15.00
C GLN A 93 0.93 21.69 14.98
N TYR A 94 1.69 21.95 13.91
CA TYR A 94 2.66 23.06 13.85
C TYR A 94 2.25 24.18 12.90
N VAL A 95 1.11 24.08 12.19
CA VAL A 95 0.62 25.17 11.33
C VAL A 95 0.35 26.42 12.16
N HIS A 96 1.04 27.51 11.80
CA HIS A 96 0.93 28.82 12.43
C HIS A 96 0.15 29.81 11.56
N ALA A 97 0.39 29.77 10.24
CA ALA A 97 -0.30 30.59 9.25
C ALA A 97 -0.39 29.86 7.91
N ASN A 98 -1.28 30.29 7.04
CA ASN A 98 -1.38 29.81 5.66
C ASN A 98 -1.83 30.94 4.73
N VAL A 99 -1.43 30.87 3.46
CA VAL A 99 -1.80 31.80 2.40
C VAL A 99 -2.03 31.00 1.11
N LEU A 100 -3.09 31.30 0.36
CA LEU A 100 -3.31 30.80 -0.99
C LEU A 100 -2.96 31.90 -2.00
N GLU A 101 -1.89 31.70 -2.75
CA GLU A 101 -1.43 32.60 -3.81
C GLU A 101 -1.65 31.97 -5.18
N VAL A 102 -2.83 32.22 -5.77
CA VAL A 102 -3.25 31.81 -7.13
C VAL A 102 -3.26 30.27 -7.35
N THR A 103 -2.09 29.64 -7.45
CA THR A 103 -1.89 28.20 -7.61
C THR A 103 -0.96 27.59 -6.55
N THR A 104 -0.49 28.39 -5.59
CA THR A 104 0.48 28.00 -4.57
C THR A 104 -0.16 28.07 -3.19
N TYR A 105 -0.10 26.99 -2.43
CA TYR A 105 -0.40 27.02 -0.99
C TYR A 105 0.89 27.20 -0.21
N ARG A 106 1.03 28.36 0.44
CA ARG A 106 2.07 28.59 1.44
C ARG A 106 1.53 28.24 2.82
N ILE A 107 2.19 27.31 3.52
CA ILE A 107 1.87 26.93 4.91
C ILE A 107 3.08 27.23 5.76
N GLU A 108 2.93 28.12 6.74
CA GLU A 108 3.99 28.43 7.70
C GLU A 108 3.85 27.55 8.94
N LEU A 109 4.90 26.78 9.21
CA LEU A 109 5.04 25.94 10.39
C LEU A 109 5.88 26.65 11.44
N ARG A 110 5.56 26.41 12.71
CA ARG A 110 6.34 26.92 13.84
C ARG A 110 6.48 25.86 14.94
N LYS A 111 7.71 25.67 15.40
CA LYS A 111 8.03 24.83 16.56
C LYS A 111 8.87 25.63 17.56
N ASP A 112 8.31 25.84 18.74
CA ASP A 112 9.02 26.41 19.88
C ASP A 112 9.60 25.25 20.71
N LYS A 113 10.90 25.31 21.02
CA LYS A 113 11.61 24.37 21.90
C LYS A 113 12.61 25.15 22.75
N ASP A 114 12.46 25.06 24.07
CA ASP A 114 13.25 25.82 25.04
C ASP A 114 13.24 27.33 24.70
N PHE A 115 14.39 27.91 24.39
CA PHE A 115 14.51 29.33 23.96
C PHE A 115 14.49 29.51 22.43
N VAL A 116 14.46 28.42 21.65
CA VAL A 116 14.49 28.44 20.19
C VAL A 116 13.06 28.46 19.63
N LYS A 117 12.76 29.43 18.77
CA LYS A 117 11.49 29.55 18.04
C LYS A 117 11.74 29.38 16.56
N LEU A 118 11.64 28.14 16.08
CA LEU A 118 11.94 27.80 14.70
C LEU A 118 10.70 27.98 13.82
N LYS A 119 10.83 28.68 12.71
CA LYS A 119 9.83 28.77 11.64
C LYS A 119 10.27 28.01 10.39
N PHE A 120 9.32 27.51 9.62
CA PHE A 120 9.58 26.88 8.31
C PHE A 120 8.38 27.10 7.38
N SER A 121 8.58 27.12 6.05
CA SER A 121 7.49 27.25 5.08
C SER A 121 7.44 26.05 4.16
N LEU A 122 6.22 25.57 3.93
CA LEU A 122 5.89 24.72 2.81
C LEU A 122 5.32 25.61 1.72
N ASP A 123 5.85 25.50 0.50
CA ASP A 123 5.43 26.29 -0.67
C ASP A 123 4.94 25.30 -1.74
N LEU A 124 3.70 24.84 -1.55
CA LEU A 124 3.09 23.73 -2.27
C LEU A 124 2.51 24.21 -3.60
N LEU A 125 3.14 23.84 -4.70
CA LEU A 125 2.69 24.18 -6.06
C LEU A 125 1.59 23.22 -6.52
N LYS A 126 0.58 23.73 -7.25
CA LYS A 126 -0.47 22.89 -7.85
C LYS A 126 0.16 21.80 -8.73
N GLY A 127 -0.12 20.56 -8.38
CA GLY A 127 0.42 19.37 -9.04
C GLY A 127 -0.38 18.96 -10.26
N THR A 128 0.12 17.94 -10.96
CA THR A 128 -0.47 17.43 -12.19
C THR A 128 -1.56 16.37 -11.91
N PRO A 129 -2.49 16.13 -12.86
CA PRO A 129 -3.43 15.01 -12.76
C PRO A 129 -2.74 13.66 -12.59
N GLN A 130 -1.54 13.48 -13.14
CA GLN A 130 -0.73 12.27 -12.96
C GLN A 130 -0.30 12.09 -11.48
N GLN A 131 0.15 13.16 -10.82
CA GLN A 131 0.54 13.12 -9.41
C GLN A 131 -0.66 12.81 -8.49
N PHE A 132 -1.84 13.35 -8.80
CA PHE A 132 -3.08 13.03 -8.09
C PHE A 132 -3.50 11.57 -8.32
N TRP A 133 -3.46 11.11 -9.57
CA TRP A 133 -3.75 9.72 -9.93
C TRP A 133 -2.85 8.73 -9.16
N GLU A 134 -1.54 8.94 -9.19
CA GLU A 134 -0.56 8.09 -8.50
C GLU A 134 -0.69 8.14 -6.97
N SER A 135 -0.98 9.32 -6.41
CA SER A 135 -0.92 9.52 -4.95
C SER A 135 -2.24 9.28 -4.22
N VAL A 136 -3.37 9.40 -4.92
CA VAL A 136 -4.72 9.29 -4.37
C VAL A 136 -5.46 8.12 -5.03
N ILE A 137 -5.60 8.13 -6.36
CA ILE A 137 -6.49 7.18 -7.05
C ILE A 137 -5.94 5.74 -7.09
N VAL A 138 -4.64 5.55 -7.35
CA VAL A 138 -4.02 4.21 -7.36
C VAL A 138 -4.15 3.50 -6.00
N PRO A 139 -3.86 4.14 -4.85
CA PRO A 139 -4.16 3.59 -3.52
C PRO A 139 -5.64 3.24 -3.29
N LEU A 140 -6.56 4.11 -3.70
CA LEU A 140 -8.01 3.87 -3.59
C LEU A 140 -8.43 2.64 -4.40
N CYS A 141 -8.08 2.58 -5.68
CA CYS A 141 -8.40 1.45 -6.57
C CYS A 141 -7.79 0.13 -6.08
N SER A 142 -6.54 0.15 -5.62
CA SER A 142 -5.85 -1.03 -5.08
C SER A 142 -6.56 -1.58 -3.83
N SER A 143 -6.98 -0.67 -2.95
CA SER A 143 -7.73 -1.00 -1.74
C SER A 143 -9.11 -1.56 -2.05
N SER A 144 -9.87 -0.90 -2.94
CA SER A 144 -11.18 -1.37 -3.38
C SER A 144 -11.11 -2.78 -3.98
N MET A 145 -10.10 -3.06 -4.81
CA MET A 145 -9.89 -4.39 -5.40
C MET A 145 -9.63 -5.46 -4.33
N GLU A 146 -8.80 -5.17 -3.34
CA GLU A 146 -8.50 -6.09 -2.24
C GLU A 146 -9.67 -6.26 -1.26
N LEU A 147 -10.48 -5.21 -1.02
CA LEU A 147 -11.74 -5.32 -0.28
C LEU A 147 -12.73 -6.24 -1.01
N ILE A 148 -12.92 -6.05 -2.32
CA ILE A 148 -13.78 -6.92 -3.15
C ILE A 148 -13.27 -8.37 -3.13
N ARG A 149 -11.94 -8.59 -3.19
CA ARG A 149 -11.34 -9.92 -3.10
C ARG A 149 -11.58 -10.57 -1.74
N ARG A 150 -11.34 -9.85 -0.63
CA ARG A 150 -11.60 -10.36 0.74
C ARG A 150 -13.09 -10.64 0.96
N TYR A 151 -13.97 -9.76 0.47
CA TYR A 151 -15.42 -9.96 0.51
C TYR A 151 -15.83 -11.28 -0.16
N LYS A 152 -15.41 -11.52 -1.41
CA LYS A 152 -15.72 -12.76 -2.13
C LYS A 152 -15.22 -14.03 -1.42
N ILE A 153 -14.04 -13.98 -0.80
CA ILE A 153 -13.48 -15.09 -0.03
C ILE A 153 -14.32 -15.36 1.22
N LEU A 154 -14.65 -14.33 1.99
CA LEU A 154 -15.47 -14.45 3.21
C LEU A 154 -16.88 -14.95 2.89
N LEU A 155 -17.50 -14.42 1.83
CA LEU A 155 -18.81 -14.86 1.34
C LEU A 155 -18.82 -16.36 1.02
N ASN A 156 -17.81 -16.85 0.30
CA ASN A 156 -17.70 -18.27 -0.03
C ASN A 156 -17.47 -19.13 1.22
N LEU A 157 -16.60 -18.68 2.13
CA LEU A 157 -16.31 -19.38 3.38
C LEU A 157 -17.56 -19.51 4.28
N ILE A 158 -18.39 -18.48 4.34
CA ILE A 158 -19.65 -18.50 5.10
C ILE A 158 -20.62 -19.53 4.49
N LYS A 159 -20.80 -19.54 3.17
CA LYS A 159 -21.65 -20.53 2.47
C LYS A 159 -21.18 -21.96 2.73
N GLN A 160 -19.88 -22.23 2.61
CA GLN A 160 -19.30 -23.54 2.94
C GLN A 160 -19.51 -23.94 4.40
N LYS A 161 -19.52 -22.98 5.34
CA LYS A 161 -19.81 -23.25 6.75
C LYS A 161 -21.29 -23.53 7.03
N ASP A 162 -22.21 -22.91 6.29
CA ASP A 162 -23.63 -23.27 6.38
C ASP A 162 -23.91 -24.67 5.79
N GLU A 163 -23.20 -25.08 4.73
CA GLU A 163 -23.25 -26.44 4.18
C GLU A 163 -22.75 -27.47 5.20
N GLU A 164 -21.59 -27.25 5.83
CA GLU A 164 -21.04 -28.09 6.91
C GLU A 164 -22.01 -28.20 8.11
N ILE A 165 -22.65 -27.10 8.50
CA ILE A 165 -23.67 -27.09 9.56
C ILE A 165 -24.94 -27.84 9.15
N ALA A 166 -25.31 -27.80 7.86
CA ALA A 166 -26.45 -28.54 7.33
C ALA A 166 -26.19 -30.06 7.29
N GLU A 167 -24.97 -30.47 6.93
CA GLU A 167 -24.54 -31.87 6.96
C GLU A 167 -24.61 -32.44 8.38
N TYR A 168 -24.03 -31.77 9.38
CA TYR A 168 -24.12 -32.20 10.78
C TYR A 168 -25.59 -32.33 11.28
N LYS A 169 -26.47 -31.41 10.87
CA LYS A 169 -27.91 -31.50 11.21
C LYS A 169 -28.60 -32.68 10.52
N ALA A 170 -28.23 -32.99 9.27
CA ALA A 170 -28.77 -34.12 8.52
C ALA A 170 -28.29 -35.47 9.09
N GLU A 171 -27.08 -35.54 9.63
CA GLU A 171 -26.59 -36.71 10.39
C GLU A 171 -27.24 -36.87 11.78
N GLY A 172 -28.06 -35.90 12.21
CA GLY A 172 -28.76 -35.93 13.50
C GLY A 172 -27.95 -35.37 14.67
N ALA A 173 -26.90 -34.58 14.43
CA ALA A 173 -26.15 -33.93 15.50
C ALA A 173 -26.94 -32.78 16.15
N GLU A 174 -27.04 -32.78 17.47
CA GLU A 174 -27.69 -31.72 18.25
C GLU A 174 -26.67 -30.79 18.95
N LEU A 175 -26.96 -29.50 18.97
CA LEU A 175 -26.15 -28.51 19.69
C LEU A 175 -26.40 -28.56 21.20
N ILE A 176 -25.38 -28.95 21.97
CA ILE A 176 -25.35 -28.88 23.44
C ILE A 176 -25.66 -27.45 23.94
N ARG A 177 -25.18 -26.43 23.22
CA ARG A 177 -25.35 -25.00 23.55
C ARG A 177 -26.21 -24.31 22.50
N LYS A 178 -27.54 -24.33 22.66
CA LYS A 178 -28.49 -23.80 21.66
C LYS A 178 -28.25 -22.32 21.26
N TYR A 179 -27.67 -21.51 22.13
CA TYR A 179 -27.43 -20.07 21.87
C TYR A 179 -26.32 -19.79 20.83
N ILE A 180 -25.50 -20.78 20.45
CA ILE A 180 -24.47 -20.60 19.40
C ILE A 180 -25.03 -20.86 17.99
N ALA A 181 -26.29 -21.28 17.88
CA ALA A 181 -26.91 -21.61 16.59
C ALA A 181 -27.04 -20.35 15.72
N THR A 182 -26.31 -20.32 14.61
CA THR A 182 -26.47 -19.31 13.56
C THR A 182 -27.71 -19.60 12.72
N LYS A 183 -28.32 -18.53 12.19
CA LYS A 183 -29.24 -18.64 11.05
C LYS A 183 -28.40 -18.87 9.78
N PRO A 184 -28.90 -19.60 8.77
CA PRO A 184 -28.26 -19.64 7.46
C PRO A 184 -28.05 -18.23 6.92
N PHE A 185 -26.89 -17.99 6.32
CA PHE A 185 -26.54 -16.71 5.74
C PHE A 185 -27.42 -16.39 4.53
N ASN A 186 -27.87 -15.13 4.44
CA ASN A 186 -28.59 -14.60 3.30
C ASN A 186 -27.81 -13.40 2.74
N GLU A 187 -27.38 -13.52 1.49
CA GLU A 187 -26.58 -12.51 0.79
C GLU A 187 -27.38 -11.24 0.46
N GLU A 188 -28.67 -11.36 0.15
CA GLU A 188 -29.53 -10.22 -0.20
C GLU A 188 -29.71 -9.26 0.99
N LEU A 189 -29.86 -9.82 2.19
CA LEU A 189 -29.93 -9.07 3.45
C LEU A 189 -28.57 -8.46 3.84
N PHE A 190 -27.46 -8.97 3.31
CA PHE A 190 -26.14 -8.39 3.53
C PHE A 190 -25.86 -7.18 2.63
N HIS A 191 -26.58 -7.05 1.52
CA HIS A 191 -26.47 -5.92 0.59
C HIS A 191 -27.37 -4.73 0.96
N THR A 192 -28.29 -4.89 1.92
CA THR A 192 -29.31 -3.91 2.29
C THR A 192 -29.10 -3.36 3.70
N ASP A 193 -28.06 -2.52 3.86
CA ASP A 193 -28.08 -1.33 4.73
C ASP A 193 -26.70 -0.64 4.74
N ALA A 194 -26.56 0.43 3.96
CA ALA A 194 -25.46 1.38 4.10
C ALA A 194 -25.93 2.77 3.63
N ALA A 195 -26.49 3.55 4.56
CA ALA A 195 -26.54 4.99 4.39
C ALA A 195 -25.09 5.47 4.29
N GLY A 196 -24.65 5.86 3.09
CA GLY A 196 -23.26 6.23 2.83
C GLY A 196 -22.82 7.38 3.74
N SER A 197 -21.74 7.18 4.49
CA SER A 197 -21.15 8.27 5.27
C SER A 197 -20.73 9.40 4.32
N THR A 198 -21.10 10.63 4.66
CA THR A 198 -20.70 11.83 3.92
C THR A 198 -19.32 12.35 4.33
N ASP A 199 -18.65 11.69 5.27
CA ASP A 199 -17.32 12.05 5.75
C ASP A 199 -16.24 11.44 4.83
N PHE A 200 -16.07 12.07 3.67
CA PHE A 200 -15.10 11.64 2.64
C PHE A 200 -13.66 11.66 3.15
N VAL A 201 -13.33 12.50 4.13
CA VAL A 201 -12.00 12.61 4.73
C VAL A 201 -11.67 11.37 5.56
N ASN A 202 -12.56 10.98 6.49
CA ASN A 202 -12.37 9.76 7.28
C ASN A 202 -12.47 8.49 6.41
N ILE A 203 -13.31 8.48 5.37
CA ILE A 203 -13.33 7.39 4.37
C ILE A 203 -11.96 7.29 3.68
N PHE A 204 -11.45 8.39 3.12
CA PHE A 204 -10.16 8.43 2.43
C PHE A 204 -9.02 7.91 3.33
N GLN A 205 -8.89 8.42 4.56
CA GLN A 205 -7.87 7.98 5.51
C GLN A 205 -7.98 6.49 5.86
N SER A 206 -9.21 5.96 5.95
CA SER A 206 -9.43 4.54 6.22
C SER A 206 -8.99 3.66 5.05
N VAL A 207 -9.28 4.08 3.82
CA VAL A 207 -8.86 3.37 2.60
C VAL A 207 -7.34 3.44 2.42
N ILE A 208 -6.67 4.58 2.65
CA ILE A 208 -5.21 4.65 2.56
C ILE A 208 -4.51 3.82 3.66
N ARG A 209 -5.07 3.78 4.88
CA ARG A 209 -4.53 2.90 5.94
C ARG A 209 -4.54 1.43 5.51
N PHE A 210 -5.65 0.98 4.95
CA PHE A 210 -5.79 -0.37 4.38
C PHE A 210 -4.83 -0.62 3.21
N TYR A 211 -4.61 0.38 2.33
CA TYR A 211 -3.58 0.32 1.28
C TYR A 211 -2.18 0.09 1.86
N ASN A 212 -1.81 0.84 2.90
CA ASN A 212 -0.50 0.74 3.55
C ASN A 212 -0.33 -0.65 4.18
N GLU A 213 -1.34 -1.19 4.86
CA GLU A 213 -1.35 -2.56 5.41
C GLU A 213 -1.12 -3.64 4.34
N ILE A 214 -1.83 -3.56 3.21
CA ILE A 214 -1.67 -4.49 2.09
C ILE A 214 -0.26 -4.42 1.51
N THR A 215 0.25 -3.21 1.30
CA THR A 215 1.53 -2.96 0.64
C THR A 215 2.69 -3.43 1.53
N LEU A 216 2.58 -3.19 2.83
CA LEU A 216 3.50 -3.70 3.84
C LEU A 216 3.53 -5.24 3.84
N LEU A 217 2.36 -5.91 3.87
CA LEU A 217 2.28 -7.37 3.83
C LEU A 217 2.90 -7.96 2.55
N LYS A 218 2.62 -7.35 1.39
CA LYS A 218 3.21 -7.76 0.10
C LYS A 218 4.74 -7.63 0.08
N SER A 219 5.31 -6.67 0.82
CA SER A 219 6.77 -6.53 0.93
C SER A 219 7.41 -7.66 1.76
N TYR A 220 6.80 -8.06 2.88
CA TYR A 220 7.29 -9.17 3.69
C TYR A 220 7.26 -10.50 2.94
N THR A 221 6.15 -10.85 2.29
CA THR A 221 6.05 -12.11 1.51
C THR A 221 7.09 -12.16 0.37
N LYS A 222 7.43 -11.01 -0.24
CA LYS A 222 8.46 -10.95 -1.28
C LYS A 222 9.87 -11.21 -0.73
N LEU A 223 10.16 -10.75 0.50
CA LEU A 223 11.43 -11.01 1.18
C LEU A 223 11.58 -12.49 1.57
N GLU A 224 10.54 -13.12 2.12
CA GLU A 224 10.55 -14.54 2.49
C GLU A 224 10.81 -15.45 1.27
N VAL A 225 10.12 -15.21 0.15
CA VAL A 225 10.33 -15.96 -1.10
C VAL A 225 11.74 -15.75 -1.66
N SER A 226 12.32 -14.56 -1.52
CA SER A 226 13.70 -14.30 -1.95
C SER A 226 14.74 -15.00 -1.05
N SER A 227 14.47 -15.13 0.24
CA SER A 227 15.37 -15.80 1.20
C SER A 227 15.39 -17.33 0.98
N ASN A 228 14.22 -17.92 0.75
CA ASN A 228 14.07 -19.37 0.62
C ASN A 228 14.66 -19.94 -0.69
N ASN A 229 14.79 -19.12 -1.73
CA ASN A 229 15.35 -19.53 -3.02
C ASN A 229 16.89 -19.49 -3.07
N ALA A 230 17.56 -19.03 -2.00
CA ALA A 230 19.03 -18.94 -1.93
C ALA A 230 19.72 -20.25 -1.46
N SER A 231 18.95 -21.32 -1.21
CA SER A 231 19.44 -22.58 -0.66
C SER A 231 19.20 -23.79 -1.57
N ILE A 232 19.81 -23.80 -2.76
CA ILE A 232 20.08 -25.03 -3.50
C ILE A 232 21.59 -25.10 -3.73
N ASN A 233 22.27 -25.93 -2.93
CA ASN A 233 23.68 -26.24 -3.12
C ASN A 233 23.80 -27.38 -4.14
N ASP A 234 24.24 -27.08 -5.35
CA ASP A 234 24.76 -28.10 -6.26
C ASP A 234 26.27 -28.37 -5.98
N PRO A 235 26.72 -29.63 -6.05
CA PRO A 235 28.07 -30.01 -5.65
C PRO A 235 29.14 -29.72 -6.73
N LYS A 236 30.35 -29.39 -6.26
CA LYS A 236 31.55 -29.21 -7.08
C LYS A 236 31.89 -30.43 -7.94
N ILE A 237 32.26 -30.21 -9.19
CA ILE A 237 33.29 -31.00 -9.90
C ILE A 237 34.31 -30.03 -10.51
N ASP A 238 35.58 -30.41 -10.40
CA ASP A 238 36.78 -29.65 -10.77
C ASP A 238 37.24 -29.99 -12.21
N GLY A 239 38.00 -29.10 -12.86
CA GLY A 239 38.48 -29.28 -14.22
C GLY A 239 39.04 -28.00 -14.86
N ASN A 240 40.34 -27.77 -14.71
CA ASN A 240 41.05 -26.62 -15.30
C ASN A 240 41.60 -26.90 -16.72
N VAL A 241 42.00 -25.80 -17.39
CA VAL A 241 42.91 -25.65 -18.57
C VAL A 241 42.19 -25.27 -19.90
N PRO A 242 42.72 -24.28 -20.68
CA PRO A 242 41.89 -23.39 -21.51
C PRO A 242 42.15 -23.47 -23.02
N LEU A 243 41.38 -22.73 -23.82
CA LEU A 243 41.82 -22.22 -25.12
C LEU A 243 41.24 -20.84 -25.46
N ASP A 244 42.02 -20.08 -26.24
CA ASP A 244 41.89 -18.65 -26.53
C ASP A 244 41.12 -18.36 -27.85
N SER A 245 40.95 -17.07 -28.17
CA SER A 245 40.62 -16.40 -29.44
C SER A 245 39.26 -15.68 -29.56
N SER A 246 39.29 -14.40 -29.18
CA SER A 246 39.15 -13.26 -30.11
C SER A 246 38.15 -13.39 -31.29
N LYS A 247 37.06 -12.61 -31.26
CA LYS A 247 36.85 -11.44 -32.16
C LYS A 247 35.47 -10.77 -32.02
N ASN A 248 35.48 -9.44 -32.09
CA ASN A 248 34.53 -8.55 -32.79
C ASN A 248 33.01 -8.58 -32.45
N ASP A 249 32.24 -7.52 -32.66
CA ASP A 249 32.53 -6.07 -32.63
C ASP A 249 31.18 -5.33 -32.45
N SER A 250 31.23 -4.13 -31.89
CA SER A 250 30.11 -3.19 -31.99
C SER A 250 30.06 -2.59 -33.40
N ILE A 251 28.86 -2.35 -33.97
CA ILE A 251 28.54 -1.12 -34.73
C ILE A 251 27.07 -1.05 -35.15
N GLN A 252 26.55 0.18 -35.13
CA GLN A 252 25.20 0.59 -35.56
C GLN A 252 25.12 0.87 -37.08
N LYS A 253 23.91 0.86 -37.65
CA LYS A 253 23.32 1.90 -38.55
C LYS A 253 21.93 1.40 -39.05
N LEU A 254 20.80 2.12 -39.03
CA LEU A 254 20.44 3.54 -39.24
C LEU A 254 20.08 3.88 -40.70
N ARG A 255 18.76 3.84 -40.99
CA ARG A 255 17.98 4.61 -42.02
C ARG A 255 18.41 4.41 -43.50
N GLN A 256 17.60 4.66 -44.54
CA GLN A 256 16.37 5.45 -44.82
C GLN A 256 15.38 4.55 -45.64
N ASP A 257 14.18 4.92 -46.14
CA ASP A 257 13.47 6.21 -46.30
C ASP A 257 11.91 6.05 -46.35
N GLU A 258 11.21 7.05 -46.92
CA GLU A 258 9.76 7.31 -47.11
C GLU A 258 9.01 6.36 -48.12
N LEU A 259 7.67 6.29 -48.27
CA LEU A 259 6.70 7.40 -48.47
C LEU A 259 5.19 6.99 -48.43
N ASN A 260 4.38 7.75 -47.66
CA ASN A 260 2.92 8.03 -47.72
C ASN A 260 1.85 7.00 -48.20
N LYS A 261 0.76 6.85 -47.41
CA LYS A 261 -0.57 7.46 -47.72
C LYS A 261 -1.61 7.42 -46.58
N GLN A 262 -2.58 8.33 -46.68
CA GLN A 262 -3.64 8.70 -45.72
C GLN A 262 -4.75 7.65 -45.52
N GLY A 263 -5.52 7.79 -44.43
CA GLY A 263 -6.99 7.58 -44.48
C GLY A 263 -7.59 6.80 -43.31
N PRO A 264 -8.66 7.28 -42.64
CA PRO A 264 -9.17 6.68 -41.40
C PRO A 264 -10.37 5.75 -41.60
N SER A 265 -10.56 4.81 -40.66
CA SER A 265 -11.87 4.20 -40.40
C SER A 265 -12.10 3.99 -38.90
N LYS A 266 -13.31 4.32 -38.45
CA LYS A 266 -13.89 3.77 -37.22
C LYS A 266 -14.46 2.40 -37.57
N GLU A 267 -14.38 1.43 -36.67
CA GLU A 267 -15.35 0.34 -36.65
C GLU A 267 -15.56 -0.17 -35.22
N GLU A 268 -16.81 -0.19 -34.80
CA GLU A 268 -17.24 -0.88 -33.59
C GLU A 268 -17.44 -2.36 -33.93
N TYR A 269 -16.89 -3.27 -33.11
CA TYR A 269 -17.37 -4.65 -33.11
C TYR A 269 -17.71 -5.10 -31.69
N LYS A 270 -19.01 -5.35 -31.49
CA LYS A 270 -19.54 -6.10 -30.37
C LYS A 270 -19.43 -7.60 -30.62
N THR A 271 -19.57 -8.34 -29.51
CA THR A 271 -20.05 -9.73 -29.38
C THR A 271 -19.10 -10.90 -29.69
N ASN A 272 -18.93 -11.70 -28.62
CA ASN A 272 -18.87 -13.16 -28.60
C ASN A 272 -17.57 -13.86 -29.05
N LEU A 273 -16.70 -14.13 -28.09
CA LEU A 273 -16.01 -15.42 -28.03
C LEU A 273 -16.45 -16.20 -26.78
N SER A 274 -17.16 -17.30 -26.99
CA SER A 274 -17.42 -18.33 -25.99
C SER A 274 -16.21 -19.24 -25.92
N SER A 275 -15.57 -19.34 -24.76
CA SER A 275 -14.55 -20.35 -24.48
C SER A 275 -14.90 -21.12 -23.21
N LYS A 276 -15.39 -22.35 -23.41
CA LYS A 276 -15.45 -23.36 -22.35
C LYS A 276 -14.02 -23.63 -21.86
N ALA A 277 -13.74 -23.32 -20.60
CA ALA A 277 -12.60 -23.87 -19.88
C ALA A 277 -13.08 -25.05 -19.02
N SER A 278 -12.40 -26.19 -19.13
CA SER A 278 -12.74 -27.44 -18.46
C SER A 278 -12.60 -27.35 -16.95
N LEU A 279 -13.62 -27.82 -16.23
CA LEU A 279 -13.50 -28.13 -14.80
C LEU A 279 -12.46 -29.23 -14.60
N LEU A 280 -11.50 -28.98 -13.71
CA LEU A 280 -10.59 -30.02 -13.22
C LEU A 280 -11.32 -30.82 -12.14
N GLU A 281 -11.48 -32.11 -12.35
CA GLU A 281 -12.00 -33.04 -11.34
C GLU A 281 -11.04 -33.08 -10.14
N ILE A 282 -11.56 -32.82 -8.94
CA ILE A 282 -10.83 -33.06 -7.70
C ILE A 282 -11.26 -34.43 -7.20
N SER A 283 -10.29 -35.35 -7.09
CA SER A 283 -10.52 -36.73 -6.67
C SER A 283 -10.96 -36.81 -5.20
N SER A 284 -12.09 -37.48 -4.97
CA SER A 284 -12.68 -37.69 -3.65
C SER A 284 -12.02 -38.87 -2.92
N THR A 285 -11.13 -38.58 -1.96
CA THR A 285 -10.61 -39.60 -1.03
C THR A 285 -11.51 -39.73 0.20
N SER A 286 -12.40 -40.73 0.16
CA SER A 286 -13.30 -41.06 1.27
C SER A 286 -12.57 -41.70 2.46
N HIS A 287 -12.50 -41.01 3.60
CA HIS A 287 -11.99 -41.59 4.85
C HIS A 287 -13.05 -42.44 5.56
N THR A 288 -12.85 -43.77 5.58
CA THR A 288 -13.73 -44.70 6.31
C THR A 288 -13.34 -44.81 7.78
N ILE A 289 -14.15 -44.26 8.68
CA ILE A 289 -13.94 -44.40 10.13
C ILE A 289 -14.43 -45.79 10.61
N ARG A 290 -13.53 -46.58 11.21
CA ARG A 290 -13.85 -47.90 11.76
C ARG A 290 -14.74 -47.80 13.01
N LYS A 291 -15.92 -48.46 12.97
CA LYS A 291 -16.76 -48.67 14.16
C LYS A 291 -16.02 -49.45 15.25
N LYS A 292 -15.90 -48.90 16.46
CA LYS A 292 -15.50 -49.68 17.66
C LYS A 292 -16.66 -50.58 18.09
N ARG A 293 -16.33 -51.83 18.40
CA ARG A 293 -17.26 -52.90 18.76
C ARG A 293 -17.49 -52.88 20.28
N ASN A 294 -18.72 -52.67 20.73
CA ASN A 294 -19.06 -52.75 22.16
C ASN A 294 -18.81 -54.17 22.68
N LYS A 295 -17.97 -54.31 23.71
CA LYS A 295 -17.74 -55.58 24.40
C LYS A 295 -18.63 -55.63 25.64
N LYS A 296 -19.68 -56.46 25.59
CA LYS A 296 -20.44 -56.86 26.79
C LYS A 296 -19.48 -57.51 27.78
N THR A 297 -19.53 -57.08 29.03
CA THR A 297 -19.12 -57.88 30.20
C THR A 297 -20.39 -58.24 30.97
N LEU A 298 -20.61 -59.55 31.09
CA LEU A 298 -21.52 -60.18 32.05
C LEU A 298 -20.63 -60.95 33.04
N ASN A 299 -21.24 -61.51 34.10
CA ASN A 299 -20.62 -62.15 35.28
C ASN A 299 -20.32 -61.12 36.40
N ASP A 300 -20.83 -61.28 37.64
CA ASP A 300 -21.74 -62.31 38.20
C ASP A 300 -22.94 -61.64 38.91
#